data_AF-A0A1W1BAU1-F1
#
_entry.id   AF-A0A1W1BAU1-F1
#
_cell.length_a   1.000
_cell.length_b   1.000
_cell.length_c   1.000
_cell.angle_alpha   90.00
_cell.angle_beta   90.00
_cell.angle_gamma   90.00
#
_symmetry.space_group_name_H-M   'P 1'
#
loop_
_entity.id
_entity.type
_entity.pdbx_description
1 polymer ?
#
loop_
_entity_poly.entity_id
_entity_poly.type
_entity_poly.pdbx_seq_one_letter_code
_entity_poly.pdbx_strand_id
1 'polypeptide(L)'
;MGRIGLLQSSVVLSLILLQGCGGGGSSSSNTPAQPSVPTPQTEPYFKYSWHLDATSGALASFGYTIDPNADIHVGEAWNITKGAGVVVAIIDGGFEPNHEDIAANVIDTYNADDNNKNVNYYGFDGSHGNTCSGFIASPANNKGIVGVAPESKLILIKQSSYDDAKLIKAFEYAKNSGAKVVSCSWGTSQVSQAVEQEMKSLYDAGITIVFASGNNGADLDTNGSHDESEVPWVIGVGASGENNDVTTYSDYGRNIDLIAPGGDTQLSIGVLGLDDMGIRGSGNQHNIVDDNYAFTDGTSFACPAVAGTAALMYSVNPSLTAAQVRDILIHTTDKVGNTSYDANGFDVTKRRAYGKLNATRAVAAASN
;
A
#
# COMPACT_ATOMS: atom_id res chain seq x y z
N MET A 1 -60.38 44.83 -12.98
CA MET A 1 -61.32 44.07 -13.84
C MET A 1 -60.62 42.77 -14.25
N GLY A 2 -61.25 41.61 -13.98
CA GLY A 2 -60.95 40.26 -14.54
C GLY A 2 -59.60 39.64 -14.16
N ARG A 3 -59.48 38.77 -13.14
CA ARG A 3 -59.84 37.33 -13.02
C ARG A 3 -58.88 36.33 -13.73
N ILE A 4 -58.21 35.52 -12.89
CA ILE A 4 -58.10 34.03 -12.88
C ILE A 4 -57.32 33.39 -14.06
N GLY A 5 -56.40 32.43 -13.88
CA GLY A 5 -56.17 31.55 -12.72
C GLY A 5 -54.87 30.75 -12.75
N LEU A 6 -54.61 30.12 -11.60
CA LEU A 6 -53.56 29.15 -11.32
C LEU A 6 -53.83 27.82 -12.02
N LEU A 7 -52.76 27.16 -12.48
CA LEU A 7 -52.74 25.72 -12.76
C LEU A 7 -51.71 25.07 -11.82
N GLN A 8 -52.23 24.38 -10.80
CA GLN A 8 -51.51 23.37 -10.03
C GLN A 8 -51.55 22.05 -10.82
N SER A 9 -50.39 21.43 -11.04
CA SER A 9 -50.33 20.03 -11.49
C SER A 9 -50.07 19.12 -10.30
N SER A 10 -51.11 18.39 -9.90
CA SER A 10 -51.04 17.27 -8.97
C SER A 10 -50.66 16.00 -9.73
N VAL A 11 -49.59 15.32 -9.32
CA VAL A 11 -49.25 13.97 -9.80
C VAL A 11 -50.05 12.96 -9.00
N VAL A 12 -50.91 12.21 -9.69
CA VAL A 12 -51.74 11.14 -9.13
C VAL A 12 -50.92 9.86 -9.02
N LEU A 13 -50.78 9.36 -7.79
CA LEU A 13 -50.19 8.07 -7.47
C LEU A 13 -51.24 6.97 -7.76
N SER A 14 -51.02 6.17 -8.80
CA SER A 14 -51.89 5.01 -9.10
C SER A 14 -51.35 3.76 -8.41
N LEU A 15 -52.00 3.37 -7.31
CA LEU A 15 -51.86 2.04 -6.71
C LEU A 15 -52.56 1.01 -7.60
N ILE A 16 -51.82 0.09 -8.21
CA ILE A 16 -52.39 -1.11 -8.84
C ILE A 16 -52.24 -2.27 -7.84
N LEU A 17 -53.34 -2.60 -7.18
CA LEU A 17 -53.52 -3.86 -6.45
C LEU A 17 -53.95 -4.94 -7.47
N LEU A 18 -53.04 -5.87 -7.76
CA LEU A 18 -53.38 -7.11 -8.46
C LEU A 18 -53.30 -8.26 -7.45
N GLN A 19 -54.47 -8.68 -6.97
CA GLN A 19 -54.65 -10.01 -6.40
C GLN A 19 -54.79 -11.01 -7.54
N GLY A 20 -53.89 -11.98 -7.59
CA GLY A 20 -53.98 -13.16 -8.44
C GLY A 20 -53.75 -14.41 -7.60
N CYS A 21 -54.76 -15.28 -7.56
CA CYS A 21 -54.77 -16.54 -6.84
C CYS A 21 -53.76 -17.57 -7.39
N GLY A 22 -53.30 -18.41 -6.46
CA GLY A 22 -52.73 -19.77 -6.57
C GLY A 22 -52.57 -20.44 -7.93
N GLY A 23 -51.34 -20.92 -8.16
CA GLY A 23 -51.03 -21.98 -9.12
C GLY A 23 -49.65 -22.55 -8.81
N GLY A 24 -49.61 -23.74 -8.19
CA GLY A 24 -48.38 -24.45 -7.89
C GLY A 24 -47.63 -24.83 -9.17
N GLY A 25 -46.39 -24.35 -9.28
CA GLY A 25 -45.45 -24.73 -10.32
C GLY A 25 -44.04 -24.50 -9.80
N SER A 26 -43.32 -25.57 -9.48
CA SER A 26 -41.89 -25.53 -9.19
C SER A 26 -41.13 -25.23 -10.49
N SER A 27 -41.08 -23.96 -10.88
CA SER A 27 -40.12 -23.47 -11.85
C SER A 27 -38.92 -22.93 -11.08
N SER A 28 -37.78 -23.64 -11.16
CA SER A 28 -36.49 -23.11 -10.78
C SER A 28 -36.25 -21.81 -11.54
N SER A 29 -36.43 -20.67 -10.86
CA SER A 29 -36.04 -19.37 -11.38
C SER A 29 -34.52 -19.36 -11.47
N ASN A 30 -33.98 -19.72 -12.64
CA ASN A 30 -32.63 -19.35 -13.04
C ASN A 30 -32.62 -17.85 -13.33
N THR A 31 -32.73 -17.05 -12.28
CA THR A 31 -32.24 -15.67 -12.34
C THR A 31 -30.73 -15.80 -12.44
N PRO A 32 -30.07 -15.29 -13.50
CA PRO A 32 -28.62 -15.23 -13.53
C PRO A 32 -28.18 -14.54 -12.23
N ALA A 33 -27.35 -15.20 -11.43
CA ALA A 33 -26.73 -14.57 -10.28
C ALA A 33 -26.09 -13.27 -10.77
N GLN A 34 -26.43 -12.14 -10.15
CA GLN A 34 -25.72 -10.91 -10.42
C GLN A 34 -24.22 -11.20 -10.24
N PRO A 35 -23.34 -10.72 -11.13
CA PRO A 35 -21.91 -10.87 -10.95
C PRO A 35 -21.56 -10.41 -9.53
N SER A 36 -20.90 -11.26 -8.75
CA SER A 36 -20.44 -10.87 -7.42
C SER A 36 -19.55 -9.65 -7.55
N VAL A 37 -19.78 -8.64 -6.70
CA VAL A 37 -18.86 -7.50 -6.59
C VAL A 37 -17.47 -8.06 -6.23
N PRO A 38 -16.42 -7.72 -6.99
CA PRO A 38 -15.06 -8.18 -6.68
C PRO A 38 -14.70 -7.82 -5.24
N THR A 39 -14.07 -8.75 -4.53
CA THR A 39 -13.47 -8.50 -3.21
C THR A 39 -11.98 -8.77 -3.30
N PRO A 40 -11.15 -8.25 -2.37
CA PRO A 40 -9.71 -8.52 -2.40
C PRO A 40 -9.34 -9.99 -2.57
N GLN A 41 -10.09 -10.88 -1.89
CA GLN A 41 -9.86 -12.33 -1.92
C GLN A 41 -10.31 -13.01 -3.23
N THR A 42 -11.06 -12.34 -4.11
CA THR A 42 -11.47 -12.91 -5.40
C THR A 42 -10.44 -12.65 -6.50
N GLU A 43 -9.38 -11.88 -6.24
CA GLU A 43 -8.37 -11.60 -7.26
C GLU A 43 -7.60 -12.85 -7.68
N PRO A 44 -7.35 -13.05 -9.00
CA PRO A 44 -6.75 -14.29 -9.52
C PRO A 44 -5.43 -14.68 -8.86
N TYR A 45 -4.59 -13.71 -8.50
CA TYR A 45 -3.28 -13.92 -7.89
C TYR A 45 -3.24 -13.64 -6.40
N PHE A 46 -4.37 -13.29 -5.75
CA PHE A 46 -4.42 -13.06 -4.30
C PHE A 46 -3.82 -14.22 -3.49
N LYS A 47 -4.13 -15.46 -3.89
CA LYS A 47 -3.58 -16.68 -3.25
C LYS A 47 -2.06 -16.77 -3.27
N TYR A 48 -1.36 -16.05 -4.14
CA TYR A 48 0.10 -16.01 -4.22
C TYR A 48 0.72 -14.82 -3.46
N SER A 49 -0.11 -13.85 -3.03
CA SER A 49 0.28 -12.68 -2.25
C SER A 49 0.46 -13.04 -0.77
N TRP A 50 1.49 -13.83 -0.46
CA TRP A 50 1.77 -14.30 0.90
C TRP A 50 1.95 -13.17 1.92
N HIS A 51 2.32 -11.97 1.48
CA HIS A 51 2.45 -10.78 2.30
C HIS A 51 1.09 -10.24 2.80
N LEU A 52 -0.03 -10.60 2.14
CA LEU A 52 -1.40 -10.26 2.55
C LEU A 52 -2.14 -11.44 3.20
N ASP A 53 -1.86 -12.67 2.72
CA ASP A 53 -2.40 -13.92 3.25
C ASP A 53 -1.36 -15.04 3.13
N ALA A 54 -0.64 -15.30 4.23
CA ALA A 54 0.36 -16.35 4.33
C ALA A 54 -0.26 -17.74 4.48
N THR A 55 -1.57 -17.84 4.72
CA THR A 55 -2.27 -19.09 5.03
C THR A 55 -2.81 -19.82 3.81
N SER A 56 -2.74 -19.21 2.62
CA SER A 56 -3.29 -19.76 1.37
C SER A 56 -2.73 -21.14 1.00
N GLY A 57 -1.46 -21.41 1.36
CA GLY A 57 -0.72 -22.61 0.98
C GLY A 57 -0.43 -22.75 -0.52
N ALA A 58 -0.84 -21.80 -1.37
CA ALA A 58 -0.77 -21.95 -2.83
C ALA A 58 0.68 -22.00 -3.36
N LEU A 59 1.62 -21.41 -2.64
CA LEU A 59 3.04 -21.41 -2.99
C LEU A 59 3.75 -22.74 -2.66
N ALA A 60 3.13 -23.61 -1.85
CA ALA A 60 3.70 -24.92 -1.50
C ALA A 60 3.81 -25.85 -2.72
N SER A 61 2.91 -25.74 -3.70
CA SER A 61 3.02 -26.50 -4.96
C SER A 61 4.21 -26.09 -5.82
N PHE A 62 4.81 -24.93 -5.53
CA PHE A 62 6.00 -24.41 -6.18
C PHE A 62 7.27 -24.60 -5.34
N GLY A 63 7.17 -25.31 -4.21
CA GLY A 63 8.31 -25.64 -3.34
C GLY A 63 8.63 -24.59 -2.27
N TYR A 64 7.79 -23.56 -2.12
CA TYR A 64 7.99 -22.52 -1.11
C TYR A 64 7.23 -22.83 0.18
N THR A 65 7.87 -22.60 1.32
CA THR A 65 7.26 -22.70 2.64
C THR A 65 7.14 -21.31 3.23
N ILE A 66 5.92 -20.91 3.58
CA ILE A 66 5.62 -19.62 4.19
C ILE A 66 5.19 -19.87 5.64
N ASP A 67 5.77 -19.14 6.59
CA ASP A 67 5.27 -19.12 7.96
C ASP A 67 3.85 -18.53 7.97
N PRO A 68 2.86 -19.19 8.62
CA PRO A 68 1.47 -18.76 8.57
C PRO A 68 1.20 -17.38 9.19
N ASN A 69 2.17 -16.81 9.91
CA ASN A 69 2.12 -15.47 10.44
C ASN A 69 3.06 -14.52 9.71
N ALA A 70 3.59 -14.83 8.53
CA ALA A 70 4.51 -13.95 7.81
C ALA A 70 3.82 -12.72 7.18
N ASP A 71 2.51 -12.76 6.97
CA ASP A 71 1.72 -11.66 6.35
C ASP A 71 1.51 -10.46 7.29
N ILE A 72 0.89 -9.38 6.78
CA ILE A 72 0.56 -8.20 7.60
C ILE A 72 -0.78 -8.33 8.34
N HIS A 73 -1.44 -9.50 8.29
CA HIS A 73 -2.78 -9.74 8.83
C HIS A 73 -3.81 -8.69 8.36
N VAL A 74 -3.94 -8.42 7.05
CA VAL A 74 -4.88 -7.38 6.53
C VAL A 74 -6.32 -7.86 6.37
N GLY A 75 -6.56 -9.18 6.35
CA GLY A 75 -7.88 -9.75 6.03
C GLY A 75 -9.01 -9.25 6.93
N GLU A 76 -8.78 -9.14 8.25
CA GLU A 76 -9.78 -8.61 9.17
C GLU A 76 -9.94 -7.09 9.07
N ALA A 77 -8.86 -6.35 8.77
CA ALA A 77 -8.92 -4.91 8.49
C ALA A 77 -9.87 -4.60 7.32
N TRP A 78 -9.87 -5.43 6.27
CA TRP A 78 -10.76 -5.27 5.10
C TRP A 78 -12.25 -5.46 5.39
N ASN A 79 -12.61 -6.05 6.54
CA ASN A 79 -13.98 -6.08 7.03
C ASN A 79 -14.42 -4.74 7.64
N ILE A 80 -13.46 -3.89 8.02
CA ILE A 80 -13.68 -2.56 8.61
C ILE A 80 -13.56 -1.48 7.53
N THR A 81 -12.48 -1.48 6.76
CA THR A 81 -12.19 -0.49 5.71
C THR A 81 -11.31 -1.06 4.61
N LYS A 82 -11.36 -0.46 3.42
CA LYS A 82 -10.44 -0.74 2.30
C LYS A 82 -9.69 0.51 1.82
N GLY A 83 -9.72 1.61 2.60
CA GLY A 83 -8.94 2.82 2.31
C GLY A 83 -9.69 3.91 1.54
N ALA A 84 -11.01 3.77 1.32
CA ALA A 84 -11.80 4.76 0.61
C ALA A 84 -11.65 6.17 1.19
N GLY A 85 -11.53 7.16 0.29
CA GLY A 85 -11.41 8.57 0.64
C GLY A 85 -10.01 9.04 1.00
N VAL A 86 -9.02 8.14 1.01
CA VAL A 86 -7.62 8.49 1.28
C VAL A 86 -6.82 8.57 -0.01
N VAL A 87 -6.01 9.62 -0.14
CA VAL A 87 -5.08 9.81 -1.25
C VAL A 87 -3.66 9.49 -0.78
N VAL A 88 -2.97 8.63 -1.52
CA VAL A 88 -1.57 8.25 -1.27
C VAL A 88 -0.73 8.72 -2.44
N ALA A 89 0.35 9.45 -2.17
CA ALA A 89 1.35 9.78 -3.17
C ALA A 89 2.50 8.77 -3.11
N ILE A 90 2.98 8.34 -4.28
CA ILE A 90 4.18 7.52 -4.40
C ILE A 90 5.22 8.36 -5.13
N ILE A 91 6.37 8.58 -4.49
CA ILE A 91 7.53 9.24 -5.10
C ILE A 91 8.53 8.15 -5.44
N ASP A 92 8.73 7.89 -6.73
CA ASP A 92 9.58 6.79 -7.23
C ASP A 92 10.19 7.11 -8.59
N GLY A 93 11.01 6.21 -9.13
CA GLY A 93 11.77 6.43 -10.36
C GLY A 93 10.94 6.46 -11.64
N GLY A 94 9.75 5.86 -11.63
CA GLY A 94 8.96 5.65 -12.84
C GLY A 94 7.65 4.92 -12.60
N PHE A 95 6.69 5.06 -13.51
CA PHE A 95 5.39 4.40 -13.42
C PHE A 95 4.79 4.12 -14.80
N GLU A 96 3.96 3.10 -14.90
CA GLU A 96 3.00 2.86 -15.98
C GLU A 96 1.57 3.16 -15.47
N PRO A 97 1.11 4.43 -15.51
CA PRO A 97 -0.17 4.84 -14.92
C PRO A 97 -1.40 4.18 -15.58
N ASN A 98 -1.22 3.65 -16.79
CA ASN A 98 -2.26 2.92 -17.53
C ASN A 98 -2.21 1.41 -17.27
N HIS A 99 -1.41 0.94 -16.31
CA HIS A 99 -1.38 -0.47 -15.93
C HIS A 99 -2.79 -0.93 -15.58
N GLU A 100 -3.21 -2.04 -16.18
CA GLU A 100 -4.62 -2.44 -16.19
C GLU A 100 -5.19 -2.73 -14.80
N ASP A 101 -4.29 -3.00 -13.84
CA ASP A 101 -4.57 -3.34 -12.46
C ASP A 101 -4.31 -2.17 -11.48
N ILE A 102 -4.06 -0.95 -11.97
CA ILE A 102 -3.91 0.24 -11.10
C ILE A 102 -4.59 1.50 -11.64
N ALA A 103 -4.83 1.57 -12.95
CA ALA A 103 -5.30 2.78 -13.63
C ALA A 103 -6.59 3.36 -13.04
N ALA A 104 -7.50 2.53 -12.51
CA ALA A 104 -8.75 2.99 -11.88
C ALA A 104 -8.54 3.76 -10.57
N ASN A 105 -7.37 3.60 -9.93
CA ASN A 105 -7.02 4.28 -8.69
C ASN A 105 -6.04 5.44 -8.88
N VAL A 106 -5.40 5.58 -10.04
CA VAL A 106 -4.56 6.74 -10.36
C VAL A 106 -5.44 7.95 -10.66
N ILE A 107 -5.34 9.00 -9.83
CA ILE A 107 -6.09 10.25 -10.01
C ILE A 107 -5.24 11.38 -10.55
N ASP A 108 -3.91 11.29 -10.39
CA ASP A 108 -3.00 12.30 -10.91
C ASP A 108 -1.58 11.75 -11.07
N THR A 109 -0.79 12.41 -11.91
CA THR A 109 0.62 12.11 -12.11
C THR A 109 1.45 13.40 -12.11
N TYR A 110 2.73 13.31 -11.77
CA TYR A 110 3.67 14.42 -11.88
C TYR A 110 5.09 13.92 -12.06
N ASN A 111 5.84 14.52 -12.98
CA ASN A 111 7.25 14.26 -13.17
C ASN A 111 8.02 15.47 -12.64
N ALA A 112 8.67 15.29 -11.49
CA ALA A 112 9.46 16.31 -10.83
C ALA A 112 10.80 16.57 -11.53
N ASP A 113 11.28 15.61 -12.33
CA ASP A 113 12.52 15.77 -13.10
C ASP A 113 12.38 16.81 -14.22
N ASP A 114 11.22 16.82 -14.89
CA ASP A 114 10.96 17.62 -16.09
C ASP A 114 9.76 18.58 -15.98
N ASN A 115 9.14 18.67 -14.80
CA ASN A 115 7.99 19.53 -14.49
C ASN A 115 6.81 19.35 -15.49
N ASN A 116 6.38 18.10 -15.67
CA ASN A 116 5.25 17.76 -16.54
C ASN A 116 4.45 16.57 -15.97
N LYS A 117 3.52 16.00 -16.75
CA LYS A 117 2.64 14.89 -16.33
C LYS A 117 3.13 13.50 -16.77
N ASN A 118 4.20 13.43 -17.57
CA ASN A 118 4.70 12.19 -18.11
C ASN A 118 5.60 11.47 -17.10
N VAL A 119 5.03 10.48 -16.43
CA VAL A 119 5.73 9.61 -15.48
C VAL A 119 6.14 8.26 -16.08
N ASN A 120 5.86 8.04 -17.37
CA ASN A 120 6.18 6.78 -18.06
C ASN A 120 7.69 6.54 -18.07
N TYR A 121 8.08 5.43 -17.45
CA TYR A 121 9.43 4.90 -17.50
C TYR A 121 9.31 3.38 -17.32
N TYR A 122 10.16 2.62 -17.99
CA TYR A 122 10.08 1.17 -18.10
C TYR A 122 11.44 0.55 -17.75
N GLY A 123 11.45 -0.74 -17.45
CA GLY A 123 12.59 -1.43 -16.86
C GLY A 123 12.64 -1.24 -15.35
N PHE A 124 13.81 -1.48 -14.74
CA PHE A 124 13.94 -1.59 -13.27
C PHE A 124 13.26 -0.44 -12.50
N ASP A 125 13.52 0.82 -12.82
CA ASP A 125 12.91 1.94 -12.07
C ASP A 125 11.41 2.15 -12.37
N GLY A 126 10.92 1.63 -13.51
CA GLY A 126 9.51 1.70 -13.91
C GLY A 126 8.67 0.63 -13.23
N SER A 127 9.14 -0.62 -13.30
CA SER A 127 8.52 -1.75 -12.62
C SER A 127 8.59 -1.61 -11.09
N HIS A 128 9.64 -0.96 -10.56
CA HIS A 128 9.75 -0.66 -9.13
C HIS A 128 8.61 0.24 -8.61
N GLY A 129 8.35 1.37 -9.27
CA GLY A 129 7.24 2.25 -8.92
C GLY A 129 5.86 1.64 -9.18
N ASN A 130 5.72 0.81 -10.23
CA ASN A 130 4.51 0.00 -10.47
C ASN A 130 4.24 -0.97 -9.32
N THR A 131 5.26 -1.72 -8.90
CA THR A 131 5.17 -2.65 -7.78
C THR A 131 4.71 -1.91 -6.53
N CYS A 132 5.40 -0.80 -6.18
CA CYS A 132 5.06 -0.01 -4.98
C CYS A 132 3.62 0.53 -5.02
N SER A 133 3.19 1.05 -6.18
CA SER A 133 1.83 1.57 -6.37
C SER A 133 0.78 0.47 -6.22
N GLY A 134 1.04 -0.69 -6.83
CA GLY A 134 0.12 -1.81 -6.79
C GLY A 134 -0.01 -2.46 -5.42
N PHE A 135 1.09 -2.53 -4.67
CA PHE A 135 1.11 -3.01 -3.29
C PHE A 135 0.24 -2.14 -2.37
N ILE A 136 0.17 -0.83 -2.64
CA ILE A 136 -0.68 0.09 -1.89
C ILE A 136 -2.15 -0.06 -2.32
N ALA A 137 -2.45 0.05 -3.62
CA ALA A 137 -3.83 0.26 -4.05
C ALA A 137 -4.23 -0.39 -5.39
N SER A 138 -3.73 -1.56 -5.77
CA SER A 138 -4.40 -2.33 -6.85
C SER A 138 -5.84 -2.60 -6.40
N PRO A 139 -6.88 -2.21 -7.17
CA PRO A 139 -8.26 -2.36 -6.74
C PRO A 139 -8.72 -3.81 -6.86
N ALA A 140 -9.74 -4.19 -6.10
CA ALA A 140 -10.47 -5.42 -6.40
C ALA A 140 -11.28 -5.22 -7.70
N ASN A 141 -10.88 -5.89 -8.78
CA ASN A 141 -11.42 -5.73 -10.14
C ASN A 141 -11.50 -7.06 -10.94
N ASN A 142 -11.21 -8.22 -10.31
CA ASN A 142 -11.04 -9.54 -10.92
C ASN A 142 -9.89 -9.68 -11.93
N LYS A 143 -8.80 -8.92 -11.74
CA LYS A 143 -7.55 -8.99 -12.48
C LYS A 143 -6.40 -9.02 -11.49
N GLY A 144 -5.39 -9.84 -11.78
CA GLY A 144 -4.11 -9.68 -11.11
C GLY A 144 -4.16 -9.82 -9.59
N ILE A 145 -3.71 -8.77 -8.93
CA ILE A 145 -3.47 -8.68 -7.49
C ILE A 145 -4.41 -7.66 -6.83
N VAL A 146 -4.30 -7.53 -5.51
CA VAL A 146 -4.96 -6.48 -4.73
C VAL A 146 -3.93 -5.78 -3.85
N GLY A 147 -4.06 -4.47 -3.68
CA GLY A 147 -3.24 -3.70 -2.74
C GLY A 147 -3.76 -3.76 -1.30
N VAL A 148 -2.97 -3.28 -0.35
CA VAL A 148 -3.33 -3.19 1.07
C VAL A 148 -4.56 -2.30 1.29
N ALA A 149 -4.66 -1.18 0.56
CA ALA A 149 -5.73 -0.20 0.65
C ALA A 149 -6.40 0.01 -0.73
N PRO A 150 -7.12 -1.00 -1.24
CA PRO A 150 -7.53 -1.09 -2.65
C PRO A 150 -8.59 -0.05 -3.08
N GLU A 151 -9.19 0.68 -2.14
CA GLU A 151 -10.13 1.78 -2.43
C GLU A 151 -9.49 3.17 -2.29
N SER A 152 -8.20 3.24 -1.96
CA SER A 152 -7.43 4.50 -1.93
C SER A 152 -7.16 5.01 -3.34
N LYS A 153 -6.92 6.32 -3.47
CA LYS A 153 -6.52 6.95 -4.72
C LYS A 153 -5.05 7.32 -4.71
N LEU A 154 -4.41 7.25 -5.88
CA LEU A 154 -2.98 7.40 -6.05
C LEU A 154 -2.60 8.66 -6.81
N ILE A 155 -1.56 9.32 -6.32
CA ILE A 155 -0.80 10.32 -7.08
C ILE A 155 0.57 9.71 -7.38
N LEU A 156 0.92 9.56 -8.65
CA LEU A 156 2.20 8.97 -9.05
C LEU A 156 3.20 10.08 -9.38
N ILE A 157 4.29 10.16 -8.60
CA ILE A 157 5.27 11.24 -8.70
C ILE A 157 6.63 10.68 -9.10
N LYS A 158 7.02 10.91 -10.36
CA LYS A 158 8.33 10.50 -10.86
C LYS A 158 9.42 11.45 -10.36
N GLN A 159 10.43 10.90 -9.71
CA GLN A 159 11.69 11.54 -9.35
C GLN A 159 12.81 10.49 -9.41
N SER A 160 13.79 10.66 -10.31
CA SER A 160 14.92 9.73 -10.43
C SER A 160 16.30 10.38 -10.32
N SER A 161 16.36 11.68 -10.05
CA SER A 161 17.62 12.43 -10.03
C SER A 161 18.17 12.68 -8.62
N TYR A 162 17.36 12.47 -7.58
CA TYR A 162 17.69 12.76 -6.17
C TYR A 162 18.29 14.16 -5.91
N ASP A 163 18.04 15.12 -6.81
CA ASP A 163 18.39 16.52 -6.62
C ASP A 163 17.44 17.17 -5.61
N ASP A 164 17.97 17.87 -4.62
CA ASP A 164 17.22 18.52 -3.54
C ASP A 164 16.05 19.36 -4.06
N ALA A 165 16.27 20.19 -5.08
CA ALA A 165 15.24 21.08 -5.58
C ALA A 165 14.10 20.30 -6.26
N LYS A 166 14.41 19.15 -6.88
CA LYS A 166 13.41 18.25 -7.46
C LYS A 166 12.71 17.40 -6.41
N LEU A 167 13.41 16.94 -5.37
CA LEU A 167 12.81 16.24 -4.24
C LEU A 167 11.83 17.15 -3.48
N ILE A 168 12.21 18.39 -3.20
CA ILE A 168 11.33 19.39 -2.58
C ILE A 168 10.08 19.59 -3.45
N LYS A 169 10.23 19.76 -4.76
CA LYS A 169 9.08 19.87 -5.68
C LYS A 169 8.18 18.64 -5.66
N ALA A 170 8.74 17.43 -5.54
CA ALA A 170 7.96 16.20 -5.47
C ALA A 170 7.11 16.17 -4.18
N PHE A 171 7.70 16.51 -3.04
CA PHE A 171 6.99 16.60 -1.76
C PHE A 171 5.94 17.72 -1.74
N GLU A 172 6.27 18.91 -2.24
CA GLU A 172 5.33 20.02 -2.41
C GLU A 172 4.15 19.59 -3.30
N TYR A 173 4.42 18.86 -4.38
CA TYR A 173 3.39 18.36 -5.27
C TYR A 173 2.44 17.38 -4.56
N ALA A 174 2.98 16.41 -3.82
CA ALA A 174 2.20 15.46 -3.02
C ALA A 174 1.28 16.21 -2.04
N LYS A 175 1.84 17.15 -1.28
CA LYS A 175 1.12 17.98 -0.31
C LYS A 175 0.01 18.80 -0.96
N ASN A 176 0.34 19.54 -2.02
CA ASN A 176 -0.61 20.43 -2.71
C ASN A 176 -1.71 19.68 -3.47
N SER A 177 -1.44 18.41 -3.83
CA SER A 177 -2.40 17.54 -4.51
C SER A 177 -3.29 16.74 -3.54
N GLY A 178 -3.16 16.99 -2.23
CA GLY A 178 -4.04 16.43 -1.21
C GLY A 178 -3.65 15.03 -0.73
N ALA A 179 -2.40 14.61 -0.91
CA ALA A 179 -1.92 13.35 -0.35
C ALA A 179 -2.00 13.39 1.18
N LYS A 180 -2.49 12.29 1.78
CA LYS A 180 -2.51 12.08 3.23
C LYS A 180 -1.38 11.15 3.69
N VAL A 181 -0.89 10.33 2.77
CA VAL A 181 0.29 9.47 2.95
C VAL A 181 1.23 9.68 1.77
N VAL A 182 2.54 9.71 2.02
CA VAL A 182 3.60 9.70 0.99
C VAL A 182 4.46 8.46 1.22
N SER A 183 4.59 7.62 0.20
CA SER A 183 5.45 6.44 0.20
C SER A 183 6.70 6.70 -0.63
N CYS A 184 7.87 6.48 -0.02
CA CYS A 184 9.17 6.68 -0.63
C CYS A 184 9.98 5.38 -0.50
N SER A 185 10.10 4.63 -1.60
CA SER A 185 10.83 3.36 -1.65
C SER A 185 12.26 3.55 -2.18
N TRP A 186 12.91 4.61 -1.73
CA TRP A 186 14.25 5.04 -2.13
C TRP A 186 14.95 5.71 -0.95
N GLY A 187 16.26 5.91 -1.06
CA GLY A 187 17.05 6.65 -0.07
C GLY A 187 18.34 7.18 -0.68
N THR A 188 18.89 8.22 -0.07
CA THR A 188 20.22 8.74 -0.36
C THR A 188 21.16 8.42 0.81
N SER A 189 22.47 8.62 0.64
CA SER A 189 23.42 8.40 1.75
C SER A 189 23.31 9.45 2.86
N GLN A 190 22.76 10.62 2.55
CA GLN A 190 22.72 11.75 3.46
C GLN A 190 21.61 12.70 3.02
N VAL A 191 20.55 12.77 3.81
CA VAL A 191 19.51 13.76 3.61
C VAL A 191 20.07 15.17 3.86
N SER A 192 19.72 16.10 2.98
CA SER A 192 20.07 17.50 3.17
C SER A 192 19.10 18.19 4.13
N GLN A 193 19.56 19.24 4.82
CA GLN A 193 18.71 20.01 5.73
C GLN A 193 17.47 20.59 5.02
N ALA A 194 17.58 20.97 3.74
CA ALA A 194 16.47 21.54 2.98
C ALA A 194 15.39 20.48 2.71
N VAL A 195 15.78 19.26 2.33
CA VAL A 195 14.85 18.15 2.11
C VAL A 195 14.22 17.71 3.43
N GLU A 196 15.00 17.64 4.52
CA GLU A 196 14.47 17.33 5.84
C GLU A 196 13.42 18.36 6.33
N GLN A 197 13.68 19.64 6.09
CA GLN A 197 12.73 20.71 6.40
C GLN A 197 11.42 20.58 5.61
N GLU A 198 11.49 20.17 4.34
CA GLU A 198 10.28 19.93 3.55
C GLU A 198 9.52 18.69 4.05
N MET A 199 10.21 17.59 4.39
CA MET A 199 9.57 16.45 5.03
C MET A 199 8.89 16.84 6.36
N LYS A 200 9.52 17.71 7.15
CA LYS A 200 8.88 18.27 8.35
C LYS A 200 7.64 19.09 8.02
N SER A 201 7.67 19.90 6.95
CA SER A 201 6.53 20.68 6.45
C SER A 201 5.33 19.82 6.05
N LEU A 202 5.57 18.61 5.54
CA LEU A 202 4.52 17.61 5.28
C LEU A 202 3.98 17.01 6.58
N TYR A 203 4.87 16.60 7.49
CA TYR A 203 4.49 16.07 8.80
C TYR A 203 3.65 17.06 9.62
N ASP A 204 4.05 18.33 9.66
CA ASP A 204 3.32 19.41 10.36
C ASP A 204 1.96 19.69 9.70
N ALA A 205 1.80 19.38 8.40
CA ALA A 205 0.52 19.41 7.69
C ALA A 205 -0.34 18.15 7.94
N GLY A 206 0.11 17.24 8.80
CA GLY A 206 -0.58 16.00 9.15
C GLY A 206 -0.49 14.93 8.06
N ILE A 207 0.51 14.98 7.19
CA ILE A 207 0.77 13.97 6.16
C ILE A 207 1.78 12.96 6.72
N THR A 208 1.45 11.67 6.63
CA THR A 208 2.37 10.60 7.02
C THR A 208 3.37 10.33 5.89
N ILE A 209 4.66 10.28 6.19
CA ILE A 209 5.72 9.97 5.24
C ILE A 209 6.35 8.64 5.65
N VAL A 210 6.49 7.71 4.71
CA VAL A 210 7.03 6.38 4.95
C VAL A 210 8.25 6.18 4.05
N PHE A 211 9.35 5.71 4.63
CA PHE A 211 10.61 5.48 3.94
C PHE A 211 11.13 4.05 4.15
N ALA A 212 11.61 3.44 3.06
CA ALA A 212 12.36 2.19 3.12
C ALA A 212 13.73 2.42 3.79
N SER A 213 14.19 1.48 4.62
CA SER A 213 15.45 1.65 5.38
C SER A 213 16.72 1.34 4.59
N GLY A 214 16.62 0.62 3.46
CA GLY A 214 17.77 0.20 2.66
C GLY A 214 18.03 -1.31 2.71
N ASN A 215 18.88 -1.80 1.79
CA ASN A 215 19.02 -3.22 1.45
C ASN A 215 20.46 -3.74 1.60
N ASN A 216 21.23 -3.17 2.52
CA ASN A 216 22.66 -3.45 2.68
C ASN A 216 22.99 -4.32 3.91
N GLY A 217 22.00 -4.64 4.75
CA GLY A 217 22.19 -5.33 6.03
C GLY A 217 23.00 -4.51 7.03
N ALA A 218 23.01 -3.19 6.89
CA ALA A 218 23.85 -2.24 7.61
C ALA A 218 23.20 -1.77 8.92
N ASP A 219 24.04 -1.51 9.93
CA ASP A 219 23.64 -0.81 11.16
C ASP A 219 23.76 0.71 10.94
N LEU A 220 22.63 1.36 10.69
CA LEU A 220 22.51 2.79 10.41
C LEU A 220 23.06 3.65 11.56
N ASP A 221 23.02 3.16 12.81
CA ASP A 221 23.59 3.87 13.96
C ASP A 221 25.12 4.06 13.85
N THR A 222 25.80 3.28 12.99
CA THR A 222 27.26 3.20 12.92
C THR A 222 27.83 3.34 11.51
N ASN A 223 26.99 3.34 10.48
CA ASN A 223 27.45 3.41 9.08
C ASN A 223 27.90 4.82 8.67
N GLY A 224 27.70 5.83 9.52
CA GLY A 224 28.07 7.23 9.27
C GLY A 224 27.20 7.94 8.22
N SER A 225 26.06 7.35 7.87
CA SER A 225 25.01 7.93 7.02
C SER A 225 23.90 8.50 7.91
N HIS A 226 23.13 9.44 7.36
CA HIS A 226 21.85 9.86 7.94
C HIS A 226 20.89 10.02 6.78
N ASP A 227 20.24 8.93 6.42
CA ASP A 227 19.33 8.88 5.28
C ASP A 227 17.92 9.33 5.68
N GLU A 228 17.04 9.38 4.69
CA GLU A 228 15.66 9.83 4.86
C GLU A 228 14.85 8.96 5.82
N SER A 229 15.16 7.66 5.93
CA SER A 229 14.43 6.71 6.79
C SER A 229 14.67 6.95 8.28
N GLU A 230 15.77 7.63 8.62
CA GLU A 230 16.13 7.97 10.00
C GLU A 230 15.60 9.34 10.46
N VAL A 231 14.95 10.09 9.57
CA VAL A 231 14.47 11.43 9.86
C VAL A 231 13.33 11.38 10.90
N PRO A 232 13.36 12.21 11.96
CA PRO A 232 12.39 12.12 13.06
C PRO A 232 10.92 12.28 12.65
N TRP A 233 10.65 12.89 11.49
CA TRP A 233 9.31 13.21 10.98
C TRP A 233 8.73 12.13 10.06
N VAL A 234 9.49 11.07 9.77
CA VAL A 234 9.06 9.97 8.90
C VAL A 234 8.83 8.68 9.70
N ILE A 235 8.29 7.67 9.02
CA ILE A 235 8.25 6.29 9.49
C ILE A 235 9.29 5.49 8.70
N GLY A 236 10.34 5.02 9.38
CA GLY A 236 11.38 4.18 8.78
C GLY A 236 10.99 2.70 8.79
N VAL A 237 11.12 2.01 7.66
CA VAL A 237 10.60 0.65 7.46
C VAL A 237 11.67 -0.32 6.97
N GLY A 238 11.95 -1.33 7.78
CA GLY A 238 12.77 -2.49 7.40
C GLY A 238 11.94 -3.64 6.79
N ALA A 239 12.62 -4.72 6.37
CA ALA A 239 12.01 -5.84 5.66
C ALA A 239 11.99 -7.13 6.49
N SER A 240 10.90 -7.88 6.34
CA SER A 240 10.74 -9.25 6.83
C SER A 240 10.48 -10.23 5.68
N GLY A 241 10.89 -11.48 5.88
CA GLY A 241 10.75 -12.56 4.90
C GLY A 241 9.56 -13.47 5.18
N GLU A 242 9.41 -14.47 4.33
CA GLU A 242 8.38 -15.52 4.43
C GLU A 242 8.52 -16.40 5.68
N ASN A 243 9.68 -16.37 6.35
CA ASN A 243 9.93 -17.03 7.63
C ASN A 243 9.41 -16.24 8.85
N ASN A 244 8.64 -15.17 8.62
CA ASN A 244 8.12 -14.26 9.65
C ASN A 244 9.23 -13.64 10.53
N ASP A 245 10.38 -13.34 9.94
CA ASP A 245 11.49 -12.68 10.61
C ASP A 245 12.16 -11.64 9.71
N VAL A 246 12.96 -10.75 10.32
CA VAL A 246 13.74 -9.73 9.59
C VAL A 246 14.68 -10.36 8.57
N THR A 247 14.76 -9.78 7.38
CA THR A 247 15.64 -10.27 6.31
C THR A 247 17.08 -9.88 6.57
N THR A 248 18.03 -10.62 6.02
CA THR A 248 19.46 -10.34 6.23
C THR A 248 19.92 -9.05 5.55
N TYR A 249 19.25 -8.65 4.48
CA TYR A 249 19.56 -7.43 3.73
C TYR A 249 18.94 -6.17 4.32
N SER A 250 17.94 -6.28 5.23
CA SER A 250 17.31 -5.09 5.79
C SER A 250 18.32 -4.27 6.58
N ASP A 251 18.47 -3.00 6.22
CA ASP A 251 19.17 -2.03 7.06
C ASP A 251 18.36 -1.79 8.33
N TYR A 252 19.06 -1.54 9.43
CA TYR A 252 18.49 -1.47 10.77
C TYR A 252 19.18 -0.42 11.63
N GLY A 253 18.49 0.08 12.65
CA GLY A 253 18.99 1.12 13.53
C GLY A 253 17.94 1.56 14.54
N ARG A 254 18.29 2.46 15.45
CA ARG A 254 17.36 2.97 16.49
C ARG A 254 16.27 3.87 15.93
N ASN A 255 16.49 4.43 14.74
CA ASN A 255 15.54 5.34 14.10
C ASN A 255 14.57 4.61 13.16
N ILE A 256 14.76 3.32 12.90
CA ILE A 256 13.80 2.48 12.17
C ILE A 256 12.66 2.11 13.12
N ASP A 257 11.43 2.21 12.66
CA ASP A 257 10.23 2.05 13.49
C ASP A 257 9.69 0.63 13.48
N LEU A 258 9.58 0.01 12.31
CA LEU A 258 9.00 -1.33 12.19
C LEU A 258 9.54 -2.04 10.96
N ILE A 259 9.27 -3.33 10.88
CA ILE A 259 9.50 -4.13 9.68
C ILE A 259 8.16 -4.54 9.05
N ALA A 260 8.16 -4.76 7.74
CA ALA A 260 7.01 -5.32 7.02
C ALA A 260 7.48 -6.31 5.95
N PRO A 261 6.59 -7.16 5.40
CA PRO A 261 6.97 -8.13 4.38
C PRO A 261 7.62 -7.47 3.17
N GLY A 262 8.87 -7.85 2.90
CA GLY A 262 9.67 -7.35 1.78
C GLY A 262 10.28 -8.46 0.93
N GLY A 263 10.02 -9.74 1.23
CA GLY A 263 10.60 -10.88 0.51
C GLY A 263 11.99 -11.26 1.00
N ASP A 264 12.49 -12.42 0.59
CA ASP A 264 13.84 -12.89 0.94
C ASP A 264 14.65 -13.19 -0.33
N THR A 265 15.83 -12.55 -0.44
CA THR A 265 16.81 -12.77 -1.51
C THR A 265 17.38 -14.19 -1.51
N GLN A 266 17.29 -14.91 -0.39
CA GLN A 266 17.87 -16.25 -0.23
C GLN A 266 16.94 -17.38 -0.67
N LEU A 267 15.62 -17.16 -0.65
CA LEU A 267 14.63 -18.21 -0.90
C LEU A 267 13.91 -18.06 -2.24
N SER A 268 14.29 -17.06 -3.05
CA SER A 268 13.77 -16.84 -4.41
C SER A 268 12.24 -16.75 -4.46
N ILE A 269 11.59 -16.31 -3.38
CA ILE A 269 10.20 -15.86 -3.43
C ILE A 269 10.10 -14.49 -2.77
N GLY A 270 10.05 -13.47 -3.61
CA GLY A 270 9.79 -12.09 -3.20
C GLY A 270 8.33 -11.91 -2.75
N VAL A 271 7.92 -10.66 -2.62
CA VAL A 271 6.51 -10.29 -2.54
C VAL A 271 5.95 -10.05 -3.94
N LEU A 272 4.70 -10.43 -4.17
CA LEU A 272 4.05 -10.29 -5.47
C LEU A 272 3.55 -8.85 -5.68
N GLY A 273 3.95 -8.21 -6.78
CA GLY A 273 3.49 -6.88 -7.18
C GLY A 273 3.31 -6.74 -8.69
N LEU A 274 2.97 -5.53 -9.13
CA LEU A 274 2.86 -5.18 -10.55
C LEU A 274 4.23 -5.07 -11.21
N ASP A 275 4.32 -5.43 -12.47
CA ASP A 275 5.47 -5.21 -13.35
C ASP A 275 5.07 -4.26 -14.50
N ASP A 276 5.97 -4.01 -15.43
CA ASP A 276 5.62 -3.36 -16.70
C ASP A 276 4.72 -4.28 -17.54
N MET A 277 3.74 -3.70 -18.23
CA MET A 277 2.80 -4.50 -19.03
C MET A 277 3.44 -5.10 -20.29
N GLY A 278 3.09 -6.35 -20.56
CA GLY A 278 3.39 -7.11 -21.77
C GLY A 278 4.87 -7.45 -21.90
N ILE A 279 5.42 -7.34 -23.12
CA ILE A 279 6.83 -7.71 -23.41
C ILE A 279 7.88 -6.86 -22.67
N ARG A 280 7.45 -5.82 -21.95
CA ARG A 280 8.33 -4.94 -21.17
C ARG A 280 8.55 -5.44 -19.75
N GLY A 281 7.65 -6.27 -19.22
CA GLY A 281 7.82 -6.90 -17.93
C GLY A 281 9.11 -7.70 -17.86
N SER A 282 9.66 -7.82 -16.67
CA SER A 282 10.82 -8.65 -16.34
C SER A 282 10.59 -10.15 -16.63
N GLY A 283 9.34 -10.51 -16.90
CA GLY A 283 8.89 -11.83 -17.30
C GLY A 283 8.53 -12.68 -16.10
N ASN A 284 7.67 -13.67 -16.33
CA ASN A 284 7.20 -14.59 -15.31
C ASN A 284 8.27 -15.60 -14.87
N GLN A 285 9.27 -15.15 -14.10
CA GLN A 285 10.44 -15.95 -13.68
C GLN A 285 10.05 -17.26 -12.98
N HIS A 286 8.88 -17.29 -12.32
CA HIS A 286 8.40 -18.44 -11.55
C HIS A 286 7.34 -19.29 -12.27
N ASN A 287 6.85 -18.86 -13.44
CA ASN A 287 5.67 -19.45 -14.10
C ASN A 287 4.40 -19.49 -13.21
N ILE A 288 4.24 -18.52 -12.30
CA ILE A 288 3.14 -18.47 -11.31
C ILE A 288 2.05 -17.47 -11.73
N VAL A 289 2.46 -16.33 -12.29
CA VAL A 289 1.58 -15.21 -12.67
C VAL A 289 1.68 -14.93 -14.18
N ASP A 290 1.23 -13.81 -14.72
CA ASP A 290 1.54 -13.43 -16.11
C ASP A 290 2.67 -12.37 -16.14
N ASP A 291 3.07 -11.89 -17.31
CA ASP A 291 4.21 -10.98 -17.47
C ASP A 291 3.95 -9.56 -16.92
N ASN A 292 2.72 -9.21 -16.53
CA ASN A 292 2.38 -7.93 -15.92
C ASN A 292 2.62 -7.94 -14.39
N TYR A 293 3.11 -9.04 -13.82
CA TYR A 293 3.33 -9.19 -12.38
C TYR A 293 4.65 -9.90 -12.12
N ALA A 294 5.29 -9.54 -11.01
CA ALA A 294 6.57 -10.12 -10.62
C ALA A 294 6.65 -10.32 -9.11
N PHE A 295 7.43 -11.33 -8.72
CA PHE A 295 7.89 -11.45 -7.34
C PHE A 295 9.17 -10.63 -7.21
N THR A 296 9.21 -9.76 -6.22
CA THR A 296 10.31 -8.82 -6.02
C THR A 296 10.64 -8.67 -4.54
N ASP A 297 11.85 -8.25 -4.22
CA ASP A 297 12.35 -8.23 -2.84
C ASP A 297 13.08 -6.92 -2.50
N GLY A 298 12.94 -6.51 -1.24
CA GLY A 298 13.55 -5.28 -0.71
C GLY A 298 12.68 -4.56 0.32
N THR A 299 13.33 -3.71 1.12
CA THR A 299 12.66 -2.73 1.99
C THR A 299 11.77 -1.78 1.21
N SER A 300 12.08 -1.57 -0.08
CA SER A 300 11.23 -0.89 -1.06
C SER A 300 9.80 -1.41 -1.13
N PHE A 301 9.56 -2.69 -0.82
CA PHE A 301 8.22 -3.29 -0.85
C PHE A 301 7.60 -3.45 0.54
N ALA A 302 8.43 -3.44 1.59
CA ALA A 302 7.95 -3.29 2.97
C ALA A 302 7.35 -1.89 3.23
N CYS A 303 7.99 -0.84 2.71
CA CYS A 303 7.54 0.55 2.79
C CYS A 303 6.07 0.76 2.34
N PRO A 304 5.65 0.33 1.13
CA PRO A 304 4.28 0.50 0.67
C PRO A 304 3.26 -0.32 1.48
N ALA A 305 3.64 -1.43 2.13
CA ALA A 305 2.72 -2.14 3.03
C ALA A 305 2.34 -1.28 4.26
N VAL A 306 3.32 -0.56 4.82
CA VAL A 306 3.09 0.40 5.90
C VAL A 306 2.29 1.61 5.40
N ALA A 307 2.62 2.15 4.22
CA ALA A 307 1.88 3.27 3.63
C ALA A 307 0.40 2.93 3.35
N GLY A 308 0.14 1.73 2.82
CA GLY A 308 -1.22 1.22 2.63
C GLY A 308 -1.97 1.05 3.97
N THR A 309 -1.31 0.52 4.99
CA THR A 309 -1.93 0.39 6.33
C THR A 309 -2.24 1.76 6.93
N ALA A 310 -1.36 2.75 6.80
CA ALA A 310 -1.64 4.12 7.20
C ALA A 310 -2.86 4.69 6.45
N ALA A 311 -3.03 4.37 5.17
CA ALA A 311 -4.22 4.76 4.42
C ALA A 311 -5.52 4.10 4.95
N LEU A 312 -5.46 2.82 5.34
CA LEU A 312 -6.59 2.18 6.02
C LEU A 312 -6.93 2.90 7.35
N MET A 313 -5.92 3.24 8.15
CA MET A 313 -6.11 3.97 9.41
C MET A 313 -6.75 5.34 9.21
N TYR A 314 -6.32 6.11 8.21
CA TYR A 314 -6.94 7.40 7.89
C TYR A 314 -8.35 7.27 7.33
N SER A 315 -8.68 6.16 6.67
CA SER A 315 -10.03 5.93 6.15
C SER A 315 -11.04 5.69 7.28
N VAL A 316 -10.64 5.02 8.38
CA VAL A 316 -11.50 4.85 9.55
C VAL A 316 -11.51 6.07 10.47
N ASN A 317 -10.39 6.81 10.54
CA ASN A 317 -10.28 8.00 11.37
C ASN A 317 -9.47 9.11 10.66
N PRO A 318 -10.14 9.97 9.88
CA PRO A 318 -9.49 11.06 9.14
C PRO A 318 -8.85 12.13 10.05
N SER A 319 -9.18 12.15 11.35
CA SER A 319 -8.70 13.14 12.30
C SER A 319 -7.34 12.80 12.92
N LEU A 320 -6.81 11.59 12.67
CA LEU A 320 -5.49 11.21 13.13
C LEU A 320 -4.42 12.18 12.64
N THR A 321 -3.49 12.49 13.53
CA THR A 321 -2.23 13.16 13.19
C THR A 321 -1.21 12.14 12.70
N ALA A 322 -0.21 12.59 11.95
CA ALA A 322 0.89 11.73 11.52
C ALA A 322 1.63 11.08 12.71
N ALA A 323 1.75 11.79 13.84
CA ALA A 323 2.30 11.29 15.09
C ALA A 323 1.49 10.12 15.66
N GLN A 324 0.16 10.24 15.72
CA GLN A 324 -0.72 9.18 16.21
C GLN A 324 -0.71 7.96 15.29
N VAL A 325 -0.60 8.15 13.96
CA VAL A 325 -0.46 7.03 13.03
C VAL A 325 0.84 6.26 13.30
N ARG A 326 1.97 6.96 13.43
CA ARG A 326 3.27 6.32 13.78
C ARG A 326 3.18 5.57 15.11
N ASP A 327 2.62 6.21 16.14
CA ASP A 327 2.48 5.64 17.48
C ASP A 327 1.63 4.37 17.49
N ILE A 328 0.48 4.40 16.80
CA ILE A 328 -0.40 3.22 16.66
C ILE A 328 0.32 2.10 15.94
N LEU A 329 0.98 2.36 14.80
CA LEU A 329 1.72 1.35 14.04
C LEU A 329 2.77 0.66 14.92
N ILE A 330 3.56 1.44 15.67
CA ILE A 330 4.59 0.93 16.59
C ILE A 330 3.99 0.02 17.67
N HIS A 331 2.94 0.46 18.36
CA HIS A 331 2.35 -0.27 19.49
C HIS A 331 1.49 -1.47 19.08
N THR A 332 1.12 -1.56 17.82
CA THR A 332 0.29 -2.65 17.28
C THR A 332 1.09 -3.71 16.53
N THR A 333 2.40 -3.54 16.41
CA THR A 333 3.30 -4.54 15.82
C THR A 333 3.22 -5.90 16.52
N ASP A 334 3.47 -6.95 15.74
CA ASP A 334 3.73 -8.30 16.23
C ASP A 334 5.21 -8.44 16.59
N LYS A 335 5.46 -9.04 17.75
CA LYS A 335 6.83 -9.35 18.19
C LYS A 335 7.25 -10.65 17.50
N VAL A 336 8.32 -10.58 16.73
CA VAL A 336 8.78 -11.68 15.87
C VAL A 336 10.24 -12.05 16.17
N GLY A 337 10.68 -13.18 15.62
CA GLY A 337 11.99 -13.76 15.88
C GLY A 337 12.17 -14.28 17.31
N ASN A 338 13.38 -14.75 17.60
CA ASN A 338 13.75 -15.35 18.88
C ASN A 338 14.55 -14.40 19.79
N THR A 339 14.34 -13.08 19.66
CA THR A 339 15.03 -12.05 20.46
C THR A 339 14.10 -11.40 21.48
N SER A 340 14.69 -10.85 22.54
CA SER A 340 13.94 -10.08 23.53
C SER A 340 13.64 -8.68 23.01
N TYR A 341 12.52 -8.14 23.44
CA TYR A 341 12.18 -6.72 23.31
C TYR A 341 12.36 -6.03 24.66
N ASP A 342 12.78 -4.77 24.64
CA ASP A 342 12.96 -3.97 25.85
C ASP A 342 11.61 -3.51 26.45
N ALA A 343 11.66 -2.71 27.52
CA ALA A 343 10.46 -2.22 28.20
C ALA A 343 9.58 -1.31 27.35
N ASN A 344 10.14 -0.68 26.30
CA ASN A 344 9.39 0.12 25.33
C ASN A 344 8.91 -0.72 24.14
N GLY A 345 9.19 -2.03 24.15
CA GLY A 345 8.82 -2.92 23.08
C GLY A 345 9.72 -2.81 21.85
N PHE A 346 10.95 -2.31 21.99
CA PHE A 346 11.94 -2.24 20.92
C PHE A 346 12.90 -3.44 20.97
N ASP A 347 13.22 -4.04 19.83
CA ASP A 347 14.11 -5.21 19.74
C ASP A 347 15.51 -4.85 20.24
N VAL A 348 16.03 -5.60 21.21
CA VAL A 348 17.35 -5.33 21.80
C VAL A 348 18.50 -5.46 20.80
N THR A 349 18.27 -6.17 19.68
CA THR A 349 19.25 -6.27 18.57
C THR A 349 19.09 -5.17 17.54
N LYS A 350 18.06 -4.34 17.66
CA LYS A 350 17.65 -3.26 16.75
C LYS A 350 17.13 -3.71 15.37
N ARG A 351 17.34 -4.98 14.99
CA ARG A 351 17.01 -5.49 13.65
C ARG A 351 15.53 -5.51 13.35
N ARG A 352 14.69 -5.77 14.36
CA ARG A 352 13.22 -5.84 14.18
C ARG A 352 12.51 -4.55 14.56
N ALA A 353 13.27 -3.51 14.95
CA ALA A 353 12.72 -2.27 15.48
C ALA A 353 11.65 -2.54 16.56
N TYR A 354 10.46 -1.93 16.47
CA TYR A 354 9.36 -2.25 17.38
C TYR A 354 8.64 -3.57 17.03
N GLY A 355 8.86 -4.17 15.88
CA GLY A 355 8.26 -5.44 15.48
C GLY A 355 7.75 -5.39 14.05
N LYS A 356 7.02 -6.44 13.66
CA LYS A 356 6.46 -6.56 12.31
C LYS A 356 5.06 -5.94 12.25
N LEU A 357 4.76 -5.25 11.15
CA LEU A 357 3.46 -4.64 10.87
C LEU A 357 2.30 -5.63 11.05
N ASN A 358 1.24 -5.18 11.73
CA ASN A 358 -0.06 -5.86 11.82
C ASN A 358 -1.18 -4.87 11.47
N ALA A 359 -1.70 -4.97 10.26
CA ALA A 359 -2.68 -4.04 9.71
C ALA A 359 -4.03 -4.10 10.46
N THR A 360 -4.48 -5.29 10.86
CA THR A 360 -5.73 -5.44 11.62
C THR A 360 -5.65 -4.77 12.99
N ARG A 361 -4.57 -4.99 13.75
CA ARG A 361 -4.40 -4.36 15.05
C ARG A 361 -4.27 -2.83 14.92
N ALA A 362 -3.55 -2.35 13.91
CA ALA A 362 -3.41 -0.92 13.64
C ALA A 362 -4.74 -0.25 13.30
N VAL A 363 -5.54 -0.83 12.39
CA VAL A 363 -6.87 -0.31 12.01
C VAL A 363 -7.87 -0.37 13.17
N ALA A 364 -7.86 -1.45 13.94
CA ALA A 364 -8.71 -1.56 15.13
C ALA A 364 -8.36 -0.48 16.17
N ALA A 365 -7.06 -0.22 16.42
CA ALA A 365 -6.62 0.84 17.32
C ALA A 365 -6.98 2.24 16.79
N ALA A 366 -6.84 2.49 15.49
CA ALA A 366 -7.21 3.76 14.85
C ALA A 366 -8.72 4.08 14.92
N SER A 367 -9.56 3.06 15.05
CA SER A 367 -11.03 3.19 15.09
C SER A 367 -11.59 3.59 16.46
N ASN A 368 -10.77 3.59 17.52
CA ASN A 368 -11.16 3.88 18.91
C ASN A 368 -10.70 5.28 19.36
#